data_AF-M1BXC3-F1
#
_entry.id   AF-M1BXC3-F1
#
_cell.length_a   1.000
_cell.length_b   1.000
_cell.length_c   1.000
_cell.angle_alpha   90.00
_cell.angle_beta   90.00
_cell.angle_gamma   90.00
#
_symmetry.space_group_name_H-M   'P 1'
#
loop_
_entity.id
_entity.type
_entity.pdbx_description
1 polymer ?
#
loop_
_entity_poly.entity_id
_entity_poly.type
_entity_poly.pdbx_seq_one_letter_code
_entity_poly.pdbx_strand_id
1 'polypeptide(L)'
;MKLDEVYLQESIFPFIFPQDSWISPNEVTIPSIYAIPASFYDGNNPKIRVMHDDIDLKLHCIRLNVRFGIRIFNDVNPRFTFVVDASFRLCEVLDKCDVHVKKRYAECGGDSKWKPVVNRDYQNICLQLKARVLDDDIVEWETKIEIDHNGIYTNQRVEYSNFDSKELERLFIPGMYVDAFFSFDTFDTKKAGINLVVDKLIIYH
;
A
#
# COMPACT_ATOMS: atom_id res chain seq x y z
N MET A 1 37.13 -42.25 3.19
CA MET A 1 36.28 -42.60 4.35
C MET A 1 35.95 -41.30 5.06
N LYS A 2 34.71 -40.87 5.21
CA LYS A 2 33.43 -41.60 5.04
C LYS A 2 32.62 -41.19 3.80
N LEU A 3 31.61 -42.02 3.53
CA LEU A 3 30.37 -41.72 2.81
C LEU A 3 29.24 -41.63 3.88
N ASP A 4 28.10 -40.98 3.66
CA ASP A 4 27.64 -40.27 2.45
C ASP A 4 27.09 -38.87 2.87
N GLU A 5 26.05 -38.18 2.34
CA GLU A 5 24.93 -38.46 1.43
C GLU A 5 24.59 -37.23 0.56
N VAL A 6 23.73 -37.40 -0.46
CA VAL A 6 23.12 -36.34 -1.27
C VAL A 6 21.60 -36.60 -1.37
N TYR A 7 20.79 -35.57 -1.15
CA TYR A 7 19.44 -35.50 -1.71
C TYR A 7 19.21 -34.14 -2.40
N LEU A 8 18.42 -34.16 -3.46
CA LEU A 8 18.30 -33.11 -4.47
C LEU A 8 16.88 -32.53 -4.52
N GLN A 9 16.79 -31.23 -4.84
CA GLN A 9 15.58 -30.53 -5.28
C GLN A 9 14.45 -30.47 -4.23
N GLU A 10 13.43 -29.61 -4.30
CA GLU A 10 13.01 -28.58 -5.28
C GLU A 10 13.00 -27.20 -4.58
N SER A 11 13.15 -26.05 -5.25
CA SER A 11 12.41 -25.65 -6.45
C SER A 11 13.12 -24.56 -7.26
N ILE A 12 12.92 -24.60 -8.58
CA ILE A 12 13.54 -23.65 -9.53
C ILE A 12 12.58 -22.49 -9.78
N PHE A 13 12.56 -21.54 -8.86
CA PHE A 13 12.22 -20.16 -9.19
C PHE A 13 13.19 -19.23 -8.45
N PRO A 14 14.05 -18.46 -9.15
CA PRO A 14 14.59 -17.27 -8.52
C PRO A 14 13.40 -16.35 -8.20
N PHE A 15 13.35 -15.78 -7.01
CA PHE A 15 12.36 -14.76 -6.64
C PHE A 15 12.68 -13.43 -7.35
N ILE A 16 12.62 -13.46 -8.69
CA ILE A 16 12.45 -12.27 -9.52
C ILE A 16 10.99 -11.84 -9.36
N PHE A 17 10.67 -11.30 -8.18
CA PHE A 17 9.85 -10.10 -8.20
C PHE A 17 10.70 -9.07 -8.96
N PRO A 18 10.24 -8.55 -10.10
CA PRO A 18 10.89 -7.38 -10.68
C PRO A 18 10.88 -6.28 -9.63
N GLN A 19 12.00 -5.57 -9.47
CA GLN A 19 11.90 -4.26 -8.83
C GLN A 19 10.90 -3.43 -9.65
N ASP A 20 9.93 -2.86 -8.95
CA ASP A 20 9.03 -1.82 -9.41
C ASP A 20 7.90 -2.24 -10.39
N SER A 21 7.31 -3.44 -10.22
CA SER A 21 6.12 -3.90 -10.97
C SER A 21 4.77 -3.25 -10.55
N TRP A 22 4.70 -1.91 -10.50
CA TRP A 22 3.45 -1.17 -10.22
C TRP A 22 2.73 -0.74 -11.51
N ILE A 23 1.48 -1.16 -11.69
CA ILE A 23 0.66 -0.87 -12.89
C ILE A 23 -0.21 0.40 -12.70
N SER A 24 -0.50 1.14 -13.77
CA SER A 24 -1.43 2.27 -13.71
C SER A 24 -2.89 1.76 -13.64
N PRO A 25 -3.82 2.39 -12.89
CA PRO A 25 -5.24 2.01 -12.90
C PRO A 25 -5.89 1.99 -14.29
N ASN A 26 -5.35 2.74 -15.26
CA ASN A 26 -5.81 2.74 -16.65
C ASN A 26 -5.46 1.44 -17.40
N GLU A 27 -4.36 0.79 -17.01
CA GLU A 27 -3.81 -0.42 -17.64
C GLU A 27 -4.36 -1.71 -16.99
N VAL A 28 -4.83 -1.63 -15.74
CA VAL A 28 -5.44 -2.76 -15.02
C VAL A 28 -6.66 -3.30 -15.78
N THR A 29 -6.63 -4.59 -16.10
CA THR A 29 -7.76 -5.30 -16.72
C THR A 29 -8.71 -5.80 -15.63
N ILE A 30 -9.87 -5.14 -15.48
CA ILE A 30 -10.87 -5.41 -14.42
C ILE A 30 -11.35 -6.88 -14.35
N PRO A 31 -11.53 -7.62 -15.46
CA PRO A 31 -11.78 -9.07 -15.43
C PRO A 31 -10.65 -9.92 -14.83
N SER A 32 -9.39 -9.48 -14.94
CA SER A 32 -8.22 -10.16 -14.38
C SER A 32 -8.00 -9.91 -12.88
N ILE A 33 -8.75 -8.99 -12.26
CA ILE A 33 -8.68 -8.75 -10.82
C ILE A 33 -9.40 -9.89 -10.09
N TYR A 34 -8.67 -10.59 -9.22
CA TYR A 34 -9.23 -11.58 -8.28
C TYR A 34 -8.59 -11.48 -6.89
N ALA A 35 -9.06 -12.30 -5.94
CA ALA A 35 -8.56 -12.33 -4.58
C ALA A 35 -8.33 -13.78 -4.10
N ILE A 36 -7.29 -13.98 -3.29
CA ILE A 36 -6.91 -15.28 -2.70
C ILE A 36 -6.52 -15.12 -1.22
N PRO A 37 -6.69 -16.15 -0.37
CA PRO A 37 -6.07 -16.13 0.95
C PRO A 37 -4.55 -16.03 0.83
N ALA A 38 -3.91 -15.34 1.77
CA ALA A 38 -2.49 -15.52 2.01
C ALA A 38 -2.22 -16.91 2.61
N SER A 39 -1.02 -17.45 2.40
CA SER A 39 -0.56 -18.68 3.05
C SER A 39 -0.29 -18.50 4.56
N PHE A 40 -0.33 -17.26 5.05
CA PHE A 40 -0.07 -16.89 6.43
C PHE A 40 -1.26 -16.08 6.97
N TYR A 41 -1.82 -16.52 8.08
CA TYR A 41 -2.82 -15.77 8.84
C TYR A 41 -2.14 -14.77 9.76
N ASP A 42 -2.76 -13.61 9.96
CA ASP A 42 -2.32 -12.63 10.97
C ASP A 42 -3.07 -12.92 12.28
N GLY A 43 -2.49 -13.80 13.09
CA GLY A 43 -3.20 -14.44 14.22
C GLY A 43 -4.40 -15.25 13.72
N ASN A 44 -5.60 -14.86 14.16
CA ASN A 44 -6.86 -15.49 13.75
C ASN A 44 -7.49 -14.84 12.49
N ASN A 45 -6.95 -13.73 12.00
CA ASN A 45 -7.62 -12.94 10.97
C ASN A 45 -7.26 -13.44 9.55
N PRO A 46 -8.25 -13.67 8.66
CA PRO A 46 -8.00 -14.15 7.31
C PRO A 46 -7.40 -13.05 6.43
N LYS A 47 -6.07 -13.08 6.26
CA LYS A 47 -5.34 -12.15 5.40
C LYS A 47 -5.57 -12.50 3.93
N ILE A 48 -6.03 -11.54 3.12
CA ILE A 48 -6.39 -11.76 1.71
C ILE A 48 -5.48 -10.92 0.80
N ARG A 49 -4.95 -11.54 -0.27
CA ARG A 49 -4.16 -10.87 -1.31
C ARG A 49 -5.03 -10.54 -2.52
N VAL A 50 -4.75 -9.42 -3.15
CA VAL A 50 -5.35 -9.00 -4.43
C VAL A 50 -4.40 -9.38 -5.55
N MET A 51 -4.91 -10.07 -6.57
CA MET A 51 -4.13 -10.53 -7.72
C MET A 51 -4.62 -9.85 -9.00
N HIS A 52 -3.71 -9.63 -9.94
CA HIS A 52 -3.99 -9.21 -11.30
C HIS A 52 -3.00 -9.93 -12.23
N ASP A 53 -3.51 -10.66 -13.24
CA ASP A 53 -2.70 -11.49 -14.16
C ASP A 53 -1.63 -12.35 -13.42
N ASP A 54 -2.11 -13.04 -12.37
CA ASP A 54 -1.38 -13.96 -11.47
C ASP A 54 -0.22 -13.38 -10.63
N ILE A 55 0.00 -12.07 -10.66
CA ILE A 55 0.90 -11.36 -9.72
C ILE A 55 0.12 -10.60 -8.64
N ASP A 56 0.75 -10.36 -7.48
CA ASP A 56 0.18 -9.49 -6.44
C ASP A 56 -0.03 -8.07 -6.99
N LEU A 57 -1.28 -7.60 -7.04
CA LEU A 57 -1.61 -6.30 -7.61
C LEU A 57 -0.99 -5.17 -6.77
N LYS A 58 -0.21 -4.31 -7.43
CA LYS A 58 0.26 -3.04 -6.87
C LYS A 58 0.03 -1.92 -7.88
N LEU A 59 -0.42 -0.76 -7.42
CA LEU A 59 -0.76 0.38 -8.28
C LEU A 59 0.28 1.48 -8.17
N HIS A 60 0.60 2.15 -9.28
CA HIS A 60 1.14 3.51 -9.23
C HIS A 60 0.09 4.51 -9.71
N CYS A 61 0.04 5.67 -9.07
CA CYS A 61 -0.89 6.74 -9.41
C CYS A 61 -0.13 8.06 -9.41
N ILE A 62 -0.05 8.71 -10.57
CA ILE A 62 0.61 10.00 -10.72
C ILE A 62 -0.32 11.16 -10.36
N ARG A 63 0.24 12.26 -9.85
CA ARG A 63 -0.44 13.55 -9.57
C ARG A 63 -1.75 13.42 -8.79
N LEU A 64 -1.73 12.60 -7.74
CA LEU A 64 -2.79 12.53 -6.74
C LEU A 64 -2.84 13.84 -5.93
N ASN A 65 -3.99 14.51 -5.93
CA ASN A 65 -4.21 15.73 -5.13
C ASN A 65 -4.43 15.36 -3.65
N VAL A 66 -3.62 15.91 -2.74
CA VAL A 66 -3.81 15.75 -1.29
C VAL A 66 -5.01 16.58 -0.84
N ARG A 67 -6.06 15.93 -0.32
CA ARG A 67 -7.26 16.61 0.21
C ARG A 67 -7.21 16.81 1.71
N PHE A 68 -6.69 15.83 2.45
CA PHE A 68 -6.40 15.97 3.87
C PHE A 68 -4.97 15.52 4.10
N GLY A 69 -4.20 16.39 4.77
CA GLY A 69 -2.84 16.12 5.17
C GLY A 69 -2.71 14.95 6.13
N ILE A 70 -1.46 14.62 6.44
CA ILE A 70 -1.14 13.43 7.21
C ILE A 70 -1.71 13.50 8.63
N ARG A 71 -2.22 12.35 9.08
CA ARG A 71 -2.76 12.10 10.42
C ARG A 71 -1.96 10.96 11.02
N ILE A 72 -1.48 11.18 12.23
CA ILE A 72 -0.76 10.19 13.03
C ILE A 72 -1.74 9.65 14.06
N PHE A 73 -1.91 8.33 14.11
CA PHE A 73 -2.71 7.66 15.14
C PHE A 73 -1.77 6.93 16.10
N ASN A 74 -1.54 7.51 17.29
CA ASN A 74 -0.58 7.04 18.28
C ASN A 74 -1.11 5.85 19.12
N ASP A 75 -1.58 4.80 18.43
CA ASP A 75 -1.80 3.47 19.02
C ASP A 75 -0.45 2.72 19.15
N VAL A 76 -0.47 1.50 19.70
CA VAL A 76 0.72 0.62 19.92
C VAL A 76 1.55 0.37 18.65
N ASN A 77 0.96 0.55 17.46
CA ASN A 77 1.68 0.61 16.19
C ASN A 77 1.15 1.84 15.42
N PRO A 78 1.91 2.95 15.34
CA PRO A 78 1.34 4.21 14.90
C PRO A 78 1.06 4.24 13.40
N ARG A 79 -0.15 4.69 13.05
CA ARG A 79 -0.63 4.69 11.67
C ARG A 79 -0.52 6.09 11.08
N PHE A 80 0.42 6.25 10.14
CA PHE A 80 0.63 7.46 9.37
C PHE A 80 -0.23 7.42 8.11
N THR A 81 -1.28 8.25 8.04
CA THR A 81 -2.27 8.18 6.94
C THR A 81 -2.66 9.55 6.41
N PHE A 82 -2.83 9.67 5.09
CA PHE A 82 -3.27 10.90 4.43
C PHE A 82 -4.34 10.56 3.37
N VAL A 83 -5.10 11.56 2.93
CA VAL A 83 -6.24 11.36 2.01
C VAL A 83 -6.01 12.09 0.71
N VAL A 84 -6.15 11.37 -0.41
CA VAL A 84 -5.99 11.90 -1.76
C VAL A 84 -7.23 11.68 -2.62
N ASP A 85 -7.41 12.58 -3.58
CA ASP A 85 -8.48 12.49 -4.57
C ASP A 85 -8.26 11.31 -5.52
N ALA A 86 -9.33 10.56 -5.79
CA ALA A 86 -9.26 9.38 -6.64
C ALA A 86 -9.94 9.63 -7.99
N SER A 87 -9.23 9.34 -9.08
CA SER A 87 -9.80 9.37 -10.43
C SER A 87 -10.93 8.33 -10.55
N PHE A 88 -11.89 8.54 -11.45
CA PHE A 88 -12.98 7.59 -11.66
C PHE A 88 -12.48 6.16 -11.97
N ARG A 89 -11.35 6.04 -12.69
CA ARG A 89 -10.74 4.74 -13.00
C ARG A 89 -10.04 4.10 -11.80
N LEU A 90 -9.32 4.87 -10.99
CA LEU A 90 -8.77 4.35 -9.72
C LEU A 90 -9.90 3.88 -8.80
N CYS A 91 -10.96 4.67 -8.68
CA CYS A 91 -12.18 4.31 -7.97
C CYS A 91 -12.83 3.00 -8.50
N GLU A 92 -12.88 2.80 -9.82
CA GLU A 92 -13.47 1.60 -10.44
C GLU A 92 -12.65 0.33 -10.15
N VAL A 93 -11.33 0.41 -10.31
CA VAL A 93 -10.39 -0.68 -9.97
C VAL A 93 -10.50 -1.03 -8.49
N LEU A 94 -10.52 -0.02 -7.62
CA LEU A 94 -10.58 -0.23 -6.17
C LEU A 94 -11.91 -0.82 -5.68
N ASP A 95 -13.06 -0.42 -6.23
CA ASP A 95 -14.34 -1.08 -5.93
C ASP A 95 -14.33 -2.56 -6.36
N LYS A 96 -13.68 -2.88 -7.49
CA LYS A 96 -13.54 -4.26 -7.95
C LYS A 96 -12.71 -5.09 -6.97
N CYS A 97 -11.59 -4.54 -6.47
CA CYS A 97 -10.81 -5.14 -5.40
C CYS A 97 -11.64 -5.33 -4.13
N ASP A 98 -12.36 -4.29 -3.69
CA ASP A 98 -13.22 -4.31 -2.50
C ASP A 98 -14.25 -5.46 -2.54
N VAL A 99 -14.93 -5.65 -3.67
CA VAL A 99 -15.89 -6.74 -3.88
C VAL A 99 -15.24 -8.13 -3.78
N HIS A 100 -14.10 -8.35 -4.45
CA HIS A 100 -13.45 -9.66 -4.46
C HIS A 100 -12.80 -10.00 -3.12
N VAL A 101 -12.14 -9.03 -2.48
CA VAL A 101 -11.53 -9.22 -1.16
C VAL A 101 -12.60 -9.46 -0.10
N LYS A 102 -13.64 -8.64 -0.05
CA LYS A 102 -14.76 -8.81 0.90
C LYS A 102 -15.42 -10.18 0.76
N LYS A 103 -15.60 -10.67 -0.47
CA LYS A 103 -16.11 -12.01 -0.73
C LYS A 103 -15.16 -13.08 -0.15
N ARG A 104 -13.86 -13.03 -0.47
CA ARG A 104 -12.90 -14.04 0.00
C ARG A 104 -12.67 -13.99 1.51
N TYR A 105 -12.70 -12.81 2.12
CA TYR A 105 -12.67 -12.61 3.57
C TYR A 105 -13.83 -13.35 4.27
N ALA A 106 -15.06 -13.22 3.75
CA ALA A 106 -16.22 -13.95 4.26
C ALA A 106 -16.16 -15.47 3.97
N GLU A 107 -15.64 -15.88 2.80
CA GLU A 107 -15.39 -17.30 2.47
C GLU A 107 -14.34 -17.93 3.42
N CYS A 108 -13.46 -17.12 4.02
CA CYS A 108 -12.51 -17.53 5.05
C CYS A 108 -13.03 -17.34 6.50
N GLY A 109 -14.34 -17.13 6.68
CA GLY A 109 -14.99 -17.09 8.00
C GLY A 109 -14.99 -15.72 8.70
N GLY A 110 -14.52 -14.65 8.05
CA GLY A 110 -14.54 -13.30 8.61
C GLY A 110 -15.94 -12.68 8.65
N ASP A 111 -16.33 -12.12 9.80
CA ASP A 111 -17.68 -11.59 10.08
C ASP A 111 -17.74 -10.07 10.35
N SER A 112 -16.60 -9.38 10.51
CA SER A 112 -16.55 -7.95 10.78
C SER A 112 -17.27 -7.10 9.74
N LYS A 113 -17.91 -6.02 10.20
CA LYS A 113 -18.55 -5.04 9.31
C LYS A 113 -17.52 -4.41 8.36
N TRP A 114 -17.65 -4.71 7.08
CA TRP A 114 -16.78 -4.18 6.03
C TRP A 114 -16.77 -2.64 5.93
N LYS A 115 -15.59 -2.07 5.74
CA LYS A 115 -15.33 -0.66 5.41
C LYS A 115 -14.80 -0.59 3.96
N PRO A 116 -15.56 0.01 3.02
CA PRO A 116 -15.08 0.23 1.66
C PRO A 116 -13.76 1.00 1.61
N VAL A 117 -12.89 0.63 0.67
CA VAL A 117 -11.60 1.29 0.43
C VAL A 117 -11.76 2.70 -0.18
N VAL A 118 -12.76 2.91 -1.03
CA VAL A 118 -13.10 4.22 -1.62
C VAL A 118 -14.19 4.90 -0.81
N ASN A 119 -13.97 6.17 -0.45
CA ASN A 119 -15.01 7.04 0.11
C ASN A 119 -15.82 7.66 -1.03
N ARG A 120 -17.01 7.11 -1.30
CA ARG A 120 -17.87 7.50 -2.43
C ARG A 120 -18.48 8.89 -2.28
N ASP A 121 -18.76 9.34 -1.06
CA ASP A 121 -19.38 10.65 -0.79
C ASP A 121 -18.48 11.83 -1.19
N TYR A 122 -17.15 11.60 -1.22
CA TYR A 122 -16.14 12.62 -1.51
C TYR A 122 -15.20 12.25 -2.67
N GLN A 123 -15.33 11.04 -3.23
CA GLN A 123 -14.47 10.46 -4.26
C GLN A 123 -12.97 10.51 -3.90
N ASN A 124 -12.63 10.03 -2.70
CA ASN A 124 -11.25 9.99 -2.21
C ASN A 124 -10.87 8.64 -1.59
N ILE A 125 -9.57 8.43 -1.40
CA ILE A 125 -8.97 7.22 -0.81
C ILE A 125 -8.00 7.61 0.31
N CYS A 126 -7.80 6.68 1.25
CA CYS A 126 -6.84 6.84 2.33
C CYS A 126 -5.58 6.03 2.01
N LEU A 127 -4.43 6.70 1.94
CA LEU A 127 -3.12 6.10 1.78
C LEU A 127 -2.42 6.02 3.14
N GLN A 128 -1.79 4.88 3.44
CA GLN A 128 -1.04 4.64 4.67
C GLN A 128 0.46 4.51 4.35
N LEU A 129 1.31 5.26 5.05
CA LEU A 129 2.76 5.04 5.06
C LEU A 129 3.10 3.89 6.02
N LYS A 130 4.14 3.12 5.71
CA LYS A 130 4.79 2.17 6.62
C LYS A 130 5.94 2.87 7.33
N ALA A 131 5.97 2.74 8.64
CA ALA A 131 7.10 3.08 9.48
C ALA A 131 7.14 2.15 10.68
N ARG A 132 8.31 2.03 11.28
CA ARG A 132 8.56 1.33 12.53
C ARG A 132 9.00 2.35 13.57
N VAL A 133 8.37 2.33 14.73
CA VAL A 133 8.88 3.06 15.89
C VAL A 133 9.91 2.17 16.59
N LEU A 134 11.08 2.74 16.80
CA LEU A 134 12.16 2.19 17.63
C LEU A 134 12.03 2.77 19.04
N ASP A 135 12.91 2.36 19.95
CA ASP A 135 13.03 3.03 21.26
C ASP A 135 13.37 4.53 21.10
N ASP A 136 13.04 5.33 22.13
CA ASP A 136 13.23 6.80 22.19
C ASP A 136 12.51 7.61 21.07
N ASP A 137 11.28 7.22 20.71
CA ASP A 137 10.39 7.88 19.73
C ASP A 137 10.96 8.02 18.29
N ILE A 138 12.03 7.29 17.96
CA ILE A 138 12.66 7.33 16.63
C ILE A 138 11.82 6.56 15.61
N VAL A 139 11.50 7.21 14.48
CA VAL A 139 10.69 6.65 13.39
C VAL A 139 11.60 6.20 12.22
N GLU A 140 11.67 4.89 11.98
CA GLU A 140 12.31 4.28 10.81
C GLU A 140 11.27 4.12 9.68
N TRP A 141 11.45 4.84 8.57
CA TRP A 141 10.52 4.82 7.45
C TRP A 141 10.75 3.62 6.51
N GLU A 142 9.77 2.72 6.43
CA GLU A 142 9.78 1.63 5.42
C GLU A 142 9.21 2.11 4.07
N THR A 143 8.32 3.13 4.07
CA THR A 143 7.91 3.81 2.83
C THR A 143 9.04 4.68 2.30
N LYS A 144 9.43 4.46 1.04
CA LYS A 144 10.42 5.27 0.36
C LYS A 144 9.84 6.63 -0.05
N ILE A 145 10.12 7.69 0.69
CA ILE A 145 9.71 9.07 0.36
C ILE A 145 10.78 9.73 -0.51
N GLU A 146 10.35 10.42 -1.56
CA GLU A 146 11.17 11.24 -2.45
C GLU A 146 10.55 12.64 -2.56
N ILE A 147 11.34 13.72 -2.46
CA ILE A 147 10.84 15.11 -2.57
C ILE A 147 11.44 15.79 -3.82
N ASP A 148 10.57 16.24 -4.73
CA ASP A 148 10.93 17.14 -5.84
C ASP A 148 10.57 18.57 -5.46
N HIS A 149 11.58 19.44 -5.47
CA HIS A 149 11.51 20.85 -5.07
C HIS A 149 11.55 21.83 -6.27
N ASN A 150 11.60 21.33 -7.51
CA ASN A 150 11.82 22.17 -8.69
C ASN A 150 10.96 21.80 -9.91
N GLY A 151 10.35 20.61 -9.95
CA GLY A 151 9.51 20.16 -11.08
C GLY A 151 10.28 19.94 -12.39
N ILE A 152 11.62 19.87 -12.30
CA ILE A 152 12.53 19.61 -13.42
C ILE A 152 13.31 18.34 -13.06
N TYR A 153 13.31 17.35 -13.96
CA TYR A 153 14.02 16.07 -13.82
C TYR A 153 15.58 16.18 -13.86
N THR A 154 16.15 17.31 -13.42
CA THR A 154 17.60 17.60 -13.39
C THR A 154 18.28 17.11 -12.11
N ASN A 155 18.27 15.79 -11.88
CA ASN A 155 19.24 15.02 -11.09
C ASN A 155 19.61 15.45 -9.64
N GLN A 156 19.02 16.48 -9.04
CA GLN A 156 19.12 16.77 -7.60
C GLN A 156 18.27 15.75 -6.82
N ARG A 157 18.84 14.57 -6.65
CA ARG A 157 18.12 13.35 -6.32
C ARG A 157 18.01 13.14 -4.82
N VAL A 158 16.82 13.42 -4.30
CA VAL A 158 16.21 12.81 -3.10
C VAL A 158 17.02 12.93 -1.81
N GLU A 159 16.52 13.79 -0.91
CA GLU A 159 16.83 13.67 0.51
C GLU A 159 15.99 12.52 1.12
N TYR A 160 16.68 11.51 1.66
CA TYR A 160 16.07 10.46 2.47
C TYR A 160 16.28 10.81 3.95
N SER A 161 15.38 11.61 4.51
CA SER A 161 15.45 12.06 5.90
C SER A 161 14.55 11.23 6.82
N ASN A 162 15.03 10.99 8.05
CA ASN A 162 14.18 10.51 9.14
C ASN A 162 13.36 11.70 9.65
N PHE A 163 12.22 11.98 9.02
CA PHE A 163 11.35 13.11 9.36
C PHE A 163 10.85 13.02 10.81
N ASP A 164 10.92 14.15 11.53
CA ASP A 164 10.12 14.33 12.75
C ASP A 164 8.62 14.48 12.41
N SER A 165 7.74 14.35 13.41
CA SER A 165 6.29 14.40 13.18
C SER A 165 5.78 15.74 12.61
N LYS A 166 6.46 16.85 12.90
CA LYS A 166 6.13 18.20 12.41
C LYS A 166 6.72 18.49 11.04
N GLU A 167 7.89 17.92 10.74
CA GLU A 167 8.46 17.92 9.40
C GLU A 167 7.56 17.15 8.45
N LEU A 168 7.15 15.93 8.85
CA LEU A 168 6.19 15.13 8.11
C LEU A 168 4.86 15.88 7.87
N GLU A 169 4.29 16.52 8.90
CA GLU A 169 3.06 17.33 8.74
C GLU A 169 3.19 18.45 7.69
N ARG A 170 4.39 19.01 7.47
CA ARG A 170 4.65 20.07 6.47
C ARG A 170 4.75 19.54 5.04
N LEU A 171 4.98 18.24 4.83
CA LEU A 171 5.07 17.64 3.49
C LEU A 171 3.70 17.33 2.85
N PHE A 172 2.66 17.21 3.66
CA PHE A 172 1.32 16.79 3.21
C PHE A 172 0.30 17.94 3.28
N ILE A 173 0.61 19.08 2.65
CA ILE A 173 -0.30 20.24 2.63
C ILE A 173 -1.47 19.96 1.65
N PRO A 174 -2.74 20.19 2.04
CA PRO A 174 -3.87 20.07 1.13
C PRO A 174 -3.73 20.97 -0.11
N GLY A 175 -4.00 20.42 -1.29
CA GLY A 175 -3.79 21.06 -2.60
C GLY A 175 -2.46 20.74 -3.28
N MET A 176 -1.52 20.09 -2.58
CA MET A 176 -0.30 19.55 -3.19
C MET A 176 -0.58 18.29 -4.02
N TYR A 177 0.35 17.98 -4.93
CA TYR A 177 0.34 16.76 -5.71
C TYR A 177 1.40 15.77 -5.22
N VAL A 178 1.07 14.47 -5.27
CA VAL A 178 2.02 13.37 -5.02
C VAL A 178 1.88 12.29 -6.10
N ASP A 179 2.97 11.57 -6.38
CA ASP A 179 2.91 10.27 -7.05
C ASP A 179 3.03 9.17 -5.99
N ALA A 180 2.07 8.24 -5.95
CA ALA A 180 2.06 7.16 -4.96
C ALA A 180 2.12 5.78 -5.62
N PHE A 181 3.00 4.93 -5.10
CA PHE A 181 3.23 3.54 -5.49
C PHE A 181 2.86 2.67 -4.28
N PHE A 182 1.79 1.90 -4.38
CA PHE A 182 1.18 1.24 -3.22
C PHE A 182 0.71 -0.19 -3.49
N SER A 183 0.77 -0.99 -2.43
CA SER A 183 0.27 -2.36 -2.35
C SER A 183 -1.02 -2.43 -1.51
N PHE A 184 -1.71 -3.58 -1.56
CA PHE A 184 -2.97 -3.83 -0.88
C PHE A 184 -2.71 -4.68 0.36
N ASP A 185 -3.28 -4.28 1.51
CA ASP A 185 -3.19 -5.07 2.75
C ASP A 185 -4.55 -5.11 3.45
N THR A 186 -5.00 -6.30 3.87
CA THR A 186 -6.26 -6.44 4.61
C THR A 186 -6.06 -6.23 6.10
N PHE A 187 -6.89 -5.40 6.71
CA PHE A 187 -6.99 -5.26 8.16
C PHE A 187 -8.32 -5.81 8.66
N ASP A 188 -8.33 -6.29 9.90
CA ASP A 188 -9.54 -6.56 10.67
C ASP A 188 -9.32 -6.22 12.14
N THR A 189 -10.20 -5.38 12.70
CA THR A 189 -10.07 -4.80 14.06
C THR A 189 -11.43 -4.45 14.67
N LYS A 190 -11.93 -3.23 14.43
CA LYS A 190 -13.31 -2.79 14.73
C LYS A 190 -14.23 -2.90 13.50
N LYS A 191 -13.62 -3.15 12.34
CA LYS A 191 -14.16 -3.33 10.98
C LYS A 191 -13.08 -4.08 10.18
N ALA A 192 -13.51 -4.83 9.17
CA ALA A 192 -12.63 -5.37 8.14
C ALA A 192 -12.54 -4.40 6.94
N GLY A 193 -11.44 -4.45 6.19
CA GLY A 193 -11.28 -3.66 4.97
C GLY A 193 -9.90 -3.77 4.33
N ILE A 194 -9.70 -3.00 3.26
CA ILE A 194 -8.41 -2.83 2.58
C ILE A 194 -7.74 -1.53 3.06
N ASN A 195 -6.47 -1.61 3.44
CA ASN A 195 -5.54 -0.48 3.48
C ASN A 195 -4.82 -0.40 2.12
N LEU A 196 -4.60 0.81 1.63
CA LEU A 196 -3.69 1.09 0.52
C LEU A 196 -2.37 1.56 1.11
N VAL A 197 -1.35 0.72 1.01
CA VAL A 197 -0.11 0.88 1.79
C VAL A 197 1.03 1.27 0.86
N VAL A 198 1.58 2.46 1.10
CA VAL A 198 2.53 3.12 0.22
C VAL A 198 3.91 2.49 0.39
N ASP A 199 4.44 1.94 -0.69
CA ASP A 199 5.79 1.39 -0.76
C ASP A 199 6.79 2.47 -1.21
N LYS A 200 6.38 3.34 -2.14
CA LYS A 200 7.11 4.56 -2.53
C LYS A 200 6.15 5.76 -2.71
N LEU A 201 6.61 6.95 -2.32
CA LEU A 201 5.93 8.23 -2.51
C LEU A 201 6.89 9.24 -3.18
N ILE A 202 6.39 10.09 -4.08
CA ILE A 202 7.08 11.29 -4.56
C ILE A 202 6.19 12.49 -4.23
N ILE A 203 6.74 13.53 -3.60
CA ILE A 203 6.03 14.75 -3.20
C ILE A 203 6.55 15.93 -4.03
N TYR A 204 5.65 16.72 -4.61
CA TYR A 204 5.98 17.93 -5.37
C TYR A 204 5.74 19.19 -4.52
N HIS A 205 6.81 19.91 -4.19
CA HIS A 205 6.80 21.21 -3.51
C HIS A 205 7.01 22.38 -4.49
#